data_AF-A0A257P197-F1
#
_entry.id   AF-A0A257P197-F1
#
_cell.length_a   1.000
_cell.length_b   1.000
_cell.length_c   1.000
_cell.angle_alpha   90.00
_cell.angle_beta   90.00
_cell.angle_gamma   90.00
#
_symmetry.space_group_name_H-M   'P 1'
#
loop_
_entity.id
_entity.type
_entity.pdbx_description
1 polymer ?
#
loop_
_entity_poly.entity_id
_entity_poly.type
_entity_poly.pdbx_seq_one_letter_code
_entity_poly.pdbx_strand_id
1 'polypeptide(L)'
;ESKEIAKIRRVLRFFPRSGAIWLAGAVAITGAPPFGLFLSELTILRGGMQSANPWAVWWMAVLLIVIFIGFLNHFRAMFFGPRPDHAPHLKLKFVHVAPMAVALAAILLLGLWWLPSIWNHLAGIATQLGGA
;
A
#
# COMPACT_ATOMS: atom_id res chain seq x y z
N GLU A 1 14.21 10.21 -22.40
CA GLU A 1 13.20 9.60 -21.52
C GLU A 1 13.42 8.10 -21.46
N SER A 2 13.50 7.50 -20.26
CA SER A 2 13.65 6.06 -20.09
C SER A 2 12.86 5.67 -18.85
N LYS A 3 11.64 5.14 -19.04
CA LYS A 3 10.77 4.60 -18.00
C LYS A 3 11.26 3.22 -17.52
N GLU A 4 12.55 3.08 -17.26
CA GLU A 4 13.14 1.82 -16.81
C GLU A 4 13.24 1.81 -15.30
N ILE A 5 12.44 0.95 -14.65
CA ILE A 5 12.51 0.68 -13.21
C ILE A 5 13.94 0.27 -12.80
N ALA A 6 14.69 -0.37 -13.70
CA ALA A 6 16.09 -0.76 -13.50
C ALA A 6 17.04 0.41 -13.18
N LYS A 7 16.71 1.64 -13.63
CA LYS A 7 17.51 2.86 -13.39
C LYS A 7 17.11 3.61 -12.11
N ILE A 8 15.99 3.24 -11.49
CA ILE A 8 15.48 3.86 -10.27
C ILE A 8 16.10 3.17 -9.05
N ARG A 9 17.37 3.49 -8.75
CA ARG A 9 18.11 2.94 -7.59
C ARG A 9 18.52 4.06 -6.63
N ARG A 10 18.46 3.80 -5.32
CA ARG A 10 18.79 4.76 -4.25
C ARG A 10 17.97 6.07 -4.29
N VAL A 11 16.67 6.00 -4.57
CA VAL A 11 15.78 7.17 -4.61
C VAL A 11 15.80 7.96 -3.30
N LEU A 12 15.89 7.31 -2.14
CA LEU A 12 16.01 8.02 -0.86
C LEU A 12 17.30 8.84 -0.69
N ARG A 13 18.38 8.51 -1.42
CA ARG A 13 19.66 9.25 -1.31
C ARG A 13 19.67 10.51 -2.19
N PHE A 14 18.96 10.50 -3.31
CA PHE A 14 18.86 11.65 -4.22
C PHE A 14 17.62 12.52 -3.93
N PHE A 15 16.50 11.91 -3.55
CA PHE A 15 15.23 12.56 -3.25
C PHE A 15 14.58 11.96 -1.98
N PRO A 16 15.11 12.24 -0.78
CA PRO A 16 14.67 11.61 0.46
C PRO A 16 13.18 11.81 0.76
N ARG A 17 12.64 13.01 0.50
CA ARG A 17 11.24 13.35 0.82
C ARG A 17 10.24 12.73 -0.16
N SER A 18 10.41 12.94 -1.47
CA SER A 18 9.48 12.39 -2.47
C SER A 18 9.63 10.88 -2.63
N GLY A 19 10.85 10.34 -2.49
CA GLY A 19 11.10 8.91 -2.46
C GLY A 19 10.38 8.22 -1.30
N ALA A 20 10.44 8.80 -0.10
CA ALA A 20 9.73 8.28 1.07
C ALA A 20 8.20 8.32 0.89
N ILE A 21 7.65 9.41 0.33
CA ILE A 21 6.20 9.52 0.06
C ILE A 21 5.74 8.49 -0.97
N TRP A 22 6.50 8.30 -2.05
CA TRP A 22 6.17 7.28 -3.06
C TRP A 22 6.26 5.86 -2.50
N LEU A 23 7.30 5.58 -1.71
CA LEU A 23 7.43 4.29 -1.02
C LEU A 23 6.31 4.04 -0.02
N ALA A 24 5.95 5.04 0.78
CA ALA A 24 4.84 4.95 1.71
C ALA A 24 3.51 4.71 0.96
N GLY A 25 3.30 5.34 -0.19
CA GLY A 25 2.16 5.04 -1.06
C GLY A 25 2.18 3.61 -1.60
N ALA A 26 3.35 3.11 -2.00
CA ALA A 26 3.50 1.74 -2.47
C ALA A 26 3.20 0.73 -1.34
N VAL A 27 3.70 0.99 -0.12
CA VAL A 27 3.41 0.21 1.10
C VAL A 27 1.91 0.23 1.43
N ALA A 28 1.25 1.38 1.23
CA ALA A 28 -0.19 1.54 1.45
C ALA A 28 -1.04 0.67 0.53
N ILE A 29 -0.64 0.55 -0.73
CA ILE A 29 -1.35 -0.28 -1.72
C ILE A 29 -1.16 -1.77 -1.41
N THR A 30 -0.01 -2.17 -0.88
CA THR A 30 0.26 -3.57 -0.55
C THR A 30 -0.36 -4.05 0.76
N GLY A 31 -1.19 -3.24 1.41
CA GLY A 31 -1.90 -3.68 2.62
C GLY A 31 -0.98 -3.91 3.81
N ALA A 32 0.12 -3.16 3.96
CA ALA A 32 0.94 -3.27 5.17
C ALA A 32 0.28 -2.51 6.35
N PRO A 33 0.48 -2.95 7.62
CA PRO A 33 0.12 -2.14 8.80
C PRO A 33 0.94 -0.85 8.73
N PRO A 34 0.37 0.38 8.68
CA PRO A 34 -0.81 0.94 9.36
C PRO A 34 -1.95 1.44 8.43
N PHE A 35 -2.08 0.87 7.23
CA PHE A 35 -3.06 1.34 6.23
C PHE A 35 -4.38 0.56 6.29
N GLY A 36 -5.48 1.23 5.93
CA GLY A 36 -6.82 0.64 6.02
C GLY A 36 -7.04 -0.59 5.12
N LEU A 37 -6.24 -0.74 4.07
CA LEU A 37 -6.32 -1.88 3.15
C LEU A 37 -5.99 -3.21 3.85
N PHE A 38 -5.03 -3.21 4.79
CA PHE A 38 -4.73 -4.38 5.63
C PHE A 38 -5.94 -4.80 6.48
N LEU A 39 -6.63 -3.83 7.08
CA LEU A 39 -7.80 -4.10 7.90
C LEU A 39 -8.94 -4.64 7.04
N SER A 40 -9.10 -4.14 5.81
CA SER A 40 -10.09 -4.64 4.86
C SER A 40 -9.84 -6.11 4.52
N GLU A 41 -8.60 -6.48 4.18
CA GLU A 41 -8.23 -7.86 3.90
C GLU A 41 -8.44 -8.76 5.13
N LEU A 42 -8.04 -8.30 6.32
CA LEU A 42 -8.27 -9.06 7.56
C LEU A 42 -9.76 -9.26 7.85
N THR A 43 -10.59 -8.26 7.56
CA THR A 43 -12.05 -8.34 7.74
C THR A 43 -12.66 -9.34 6.77
N ILE A 44 -12.22 -9.32 5.50
CA ILE A 44 -12.65 -10.29 4.49
C ILE A 44 -12.20 -11.70 4.86
N LEU A 45 -10.95 -11.88 5.33
CA LEU A 45 -10.47 -13.17 5.85
C LEU A 45 -11.36 -13.67 7.00
N ARG A 46 -11.64 -12.81 7.99
CA ARG A 46 -12.47 -13.16 9.15
C ARG A 46 -13.90 -13.52 8.75
N GLY A 47 -14.52 -12.75 7.87
CA GLY A 47 -15.88 -13.03 7.35
C GLY A 47 -15.91 -14.30 6.50
N GLY A 48 -14.90 -14.51 5.66
CA GLY A 48 -14.78 -15.71 4.83
C GLY A 48 -14.59 -16.99 5.63
N MET A 49 -13.92 -16.93 6.79
CA MET A 49 -13.76 -18.08 7.69
C MET A 49 -15.09 -18.60 8.25
N GLN A 50 -16.10 -17.74 8.37
CA GLN A 50 -17.44 -18.11 8.83
C GLN A 50 -18.36 -18.58 7.68
N SER A 51 -17.87 -18.51 6.44
CA SER A 51 -18.63 -18.90 5.25
C SER A 51 -18.54 -20.41 4.96
N ALA A 52 -19.44 -20.90 4.10
CA ALA A 52 -19.46 -22.30 3.64
C ALA A 52 -18.22 -22.73 2.83
N ASN A 53 -17.37 -21.78 2.39
CA ASN A 53 -16.23 -22.04 1.51
C ASN A 53 -14.88 -21.59 2.13
N PRO A 54 -14.37 -22.29 3.17
CA PRO A 54 -13.12 -21.92 3.83
C PRO A 54 -11.89 -22.06 2.92
N TRP A 55 -11.98 -22.84 1.84
CA TRP A 55 -10.90 -23.01 0.87
C TRP A 55 -10.55 -21.70 0.14
N ALA A 56 -11.53 -20.83 -0.09
CA ALA A 56 -11.31 -19.54 -0.76
C ALA A 56 -10.48 -18.58 0.12
N VAL A 57 -10.69 -18.64 1.45
CA VAL A 57 -9.90 -17.87 2.44
C VAL A 57 -8.43 -18.28 2.39
N TRP A 58 -8.16 -19.57 2.29
CA TRP A 58 -6.79 -20.08 2.15
C TRP A 58 -6.10 -19.55 0.91
N TRP A 59 -6.75 -19.57 -0.25
CA TRP A 59 -6.18 -19.01 -1.48
C TRP A 59 -5.92 -17.51 -1.37
N MET A 60 -6.87 -16.76 -0.82
CA MET A 60 -6.69 -15.34 -0.59
C MET A 60 -5.50 -15.06 0.34
N ALA A 61 -5.35 -15.82 1.43
CA ALA A 61 -4.23 -15.68 2.35
C ALA A 61 -2.88 -15.98 1.66
N VAL A 62 -2.81 -17.03 0.85
CA VAL A 62 -1.60 -17.39 0.09
C VAL A 62 -1.25 -16.29 -0.93
N LEU A 63 -2.23 -15.79 -1.67
CA LEU A 63 -2.03 -14.69 -2.62
C LEU A 63 -1.53 -13.43 -1.92
N LEU A 64 -2.05 -13.12 -0.73
CA LEU A 64 -1.62 -11.99 0.07
C LEU A 64 -0.14 -12.14 0.49
N ILE A 65 0.26 -13.33 0.94
CA ILE A 65 1.65 -13.64 1.27
C ILE A 65 2.56 -13.45 0.04
N VAL A 66 2.15 -13.94 -1.14
CA VAL A 66 2.92 -13.79 -2.38
C VAL A 66 3.11 -12.31 -2.75
N ILE A 67 2.04 -11.50 -2.67
CA ILE A 67 2.11 -10.06 -2.92
C ILE A 67 3.07 -9.39 -1.92
N PHE A 68 2.98 -9.74 -0.64
CA PHE A 68 3.83 -9.18 0.41
C PHE A 68 5.31 -9.51 0.22
N ILE A 69 5.64 -10.77 -0.11
CA ILE A 69 7.02 -11.21 -0.40
C ILE A 69 7.54 -10.51 -1.66
N GLY A 70 6.74 -10.47 -2.72
CA GLY A 70 7.08 -9.79 -3.96
C GLY A 70 7.41 -8.31 -3.71
N PHE A 71 6.62 -7.64 -2.87
CA PHE A 71 6.84 -6.26 -2.48
C PHE A 71 8.12 -6.07 -1.65
N LEU A 72 8.36 -6.92 -0.64
CA LEU A 72 9.60 -6.88 0.16
C LEU A 72 10.85 -7.06 -0.71
N ASN A 73 10.78 -7.91 -1.74
CA ASN A 73 11.88 -8.10 -2.66
C ASN A 73 12.18 -6.84 -3.49
N HIS A 74 11.13 -6.16 -3.98
CA HIS A 74 11.27 -4.87 -4.64
C HIS A 74 11.85 -3.80 -3.70
N PHE A 75 11.40 -3.77 -2.46
CA PHE A 75 11.91 -2.86 -1.42
C PHE A 75 13.40 -3.09 -1.17
N ARG A 76 13.82 -4.35 -0.99
CA ARG A 76 15.24 -4.73 -0.86
C ARG A 76 16.06 -4.24 -2.05
N ALA A 77 15.58 -4.47 -3.29
CA ALA A 77 16.28 -4.04 -4.50
C ALA A 77 16.42 -2.51 -4.60
N MET A 78 15.45 -1.75 -4.07
CA MET A 78 15.45 -0.29 -4.09
C MET A 78 16.35 0.34 -3.02
N PHE A 79 16.41 -0.24 -1.81
CA PHE A 79 17.22 0.24 -0.68
C PHE A 79 18.68 -0.22 -0.75
N PHE A 80 18.90 -1.50 -1.05
CA PHE A 80 20.21 -2.15 -1.02
C PHE A 80 20.81 -2.38 -2.41
N GLY A 81 20.11 -1.98 -3.48
CA GLY A 81 20.59 -2.13 -4.84
C GLY A 81 21.90 -1.36 -5.12
N PRO A 82 22.71 -1.85 -6.07
CA PRO A 82 23.95 -1.19 -6.50
C PRO A 82 23.72 0.28 -6.90
N ARG A 83 24.74 1.11 -6.67
CA ARG A 83 24.71 2.55 -6.90
C ARG A 83 24.51 2.80 -8.41
N PRO A 84 23.56 3.66 -8.83
CA PRO A 84 23.43 4.00 -10.23
C PRO A 84 24.67 4.82 -10.67
N ASP A 85 25.17 4.55 -11.88
CA ASP A 85 26.39 5.18 -12.44
C ASP A 85 26.22 6.68 -12.71
N HIS A 86 24.98 7.18 -12.81
CA HIS A 86 24.68 8.58 -13.11
C HIS A 86 23.77 9.19 -12.05
N ALA A 87 24.17 10.34 -11.51
CA ALA A 87 23.35 11.11 -10.59
C ALA A 87 22.20 11.80 -11.37
N PRO A 88 20.93 11.55 -11.05
CA PRO A 88 19.82 12.24 -11.71
C PRO A 88 19.82 13.73 -11.30
N HIS A 89 19.90 14.62 -12.30
CA HIS A 89 19.97 16.09 -12.10
C HIS A 89 18.61 16.79 -11.91
N LEU A 90 17.54 16.04 -11.58
CA LEU A 90 16.18 16.56 -11.64
C LEU A 90 15.71 17.17 -10.30
N LYS A 91 15.83 18.49 -10.11
CA LYS A 91 15.32 19.15 -8.89
C LYS A 91 13.79 19.16 -8.87
N LEU A 92 13.18 18.18 -8.18
CA LEU A 92 11.74 18.15 -7.90
C LEU A 92 11.35 19.34 -6.99
N LYS A 93 10.48 20.23 -7.48
CA LYS A 93 9.92 21.34 -6.70
C LYS A 93 8.84 20.81 -5.74
N PHE A 94 8.81 21.37 -4.52
CA PHE A 94 7.90 20.97 -3.43
C PHE A 94 6.41 20.98 -3.82
N VAL A 95 6.02 21.86 -4.72
CA VAL A 95 4.65 22.00 -5.26
C VAL A 95 4.16 20.72 -5.95
N HIS A 96 5.04 19.93 -6.58
CA HIS A 96 4.64 18.66 -7.22
C HIS A 96 4.51 17.50 -6.23
N VAL A 97 5.08 17.62 -5.03
CA VAL A 97 5.05 16.59 -3.99
C VAL A 97 3.83 16.76 -3.07
N ALA A 98 3.29 17.99 -3.00
CA ALA A 98 2.14 18.31 -2.15
C ALA A 98 0.89 17.44 -2.44
N PRO A 99 0.45 17.22 -3.69
CA PRO A 99 -0.75 16.39 -3.95
C PRO A 99 -0.54 14.93 -3.50
N MET A 100 0.65 14.38 -3.73
CA MET A 100 0.99 13.02 -3.31
C MET A 100 1.03 12.90 -1.78
N ALA A 101 1.57 13.91 -1.09
CA ALA A 101 1.59 13.96 0.35
C ALA A 101 0.18 14.05 0.95
N VAL A 102 -0.70 14.85 0.35
CA VAL A 102 -2.11 14.97 0.77
C VAL A 102 -2.85 13.65 0.56
N ALA A 103 -2.68 12.99 -0.60
CA ALA A 103 -3.28 11.69 -0.85
C ALA A 103 -2.77 10.63 0.14
N LEU A 104 -1.47 10.59 0.39
CA LEU A 104 -0.88 9.68 1.37
C LEU A 104 -1.40 9.94 2.78
N ALA A 105 -1.48 11.21 3.19
CA ALA A 105 -2.02 11.61 4.49
C ALA A 105 -3.49 11.21 4.61
N ALA A 106 -4.30 11.39 3.57
CA ALA A 106 -5.70 10.97 3.58
C ALA A 106 -5.85 9.45 3.76
N ILE A 107 -5.06 8.64 3.03
CA ILE A 107 -5.08 7.17 3.15
C ILE A 107 -4.57 6.72 4.53
N LEU A 108 -3.53 7.38 5.06
CA LEU A 108 -2.99 7.09 6.38
C LEU A 108 -3.98 7.46 7.49
N LEU A 109 -4.64 8.62 7.38
CA LEU A 109 -5.68 9.06 8.30
C LEU A 109 -6.86 8.11 8.25
N LEU A 110 -7.31 7.67 7.08
CA LEU A 110 -8.37 6.66 6.98
C LEU A 110 -7.96 5.30 7.55
N GLY A 111 -6.67 4.94 7.47
CA GLY A 111 -6.13 3.73 8.07
C GLY A 111 -6.04 3.77 9.60
N LEU A 112 -5.57 4.88 10.17
CA LEU A 112 -5.46 5.07 11.63
C LEU A 112 -6.79 5.44 12.28
N TRP A 113 -7.50 6.40 11.69
CA TRP A 113 -8.84 6.81 12.08
C TRP A 113 -9.84 6.06 11.22
N TRP A 114 -10.15 4.84 11.66
CA TRP A 114 -11.32 4.14 11.17
C TRP A 114 -12.57 4.92 11.59
N LEU A 115 -13.12 5.74 10.69
CA LEU A 115 -14.29 6.56 10.99
C LEU A 115 -15.50 5.66 11.29
N PRO A 116 -15.99 5.60 12.55
CA PRO A 116 -17.06 4.67 12.93
C PRO A 116 -18.33 4.88 12.12
N SER A 117 -18.64 6.11 11.72
CA SER A 117 -19.81 6.40 10.86
C SER A 117 -19.73 5.72 9.49
N ILE A 118 -18.57 5.75 8.83
CA ILE A 118 -18.41 5.12 7.51
C ILE A 118 -18.57 3.60 7.65
N TRP A 119 -17.98 3.02 8.70
CA TRP A 119 -18.10 1.60 8.98
C TRP A 119 -19.53 1.18 9.26
N ASN A 120 -20.25 1.93 10.08
CA ASN A 120 -21.66 1.64 10.40
C ASN A 120 -22.55 1.71 9.15
N HIS A 121 -22.28 2.64 8.24
CA HIS A 121 -23.00 2.71 6.96
C HIS A 121 -22.66 1.52 6.05
N LEU A 122 -21.37 1.16 5.93
CA LEU A 122 -20.96 0.00 5.14
C LEU A 122 -21.50 -1.31 5.71
N ALA A 123 -21.50 -1.48 7.03
CA ALA A 123 -22.08 -2.62 7.71
C ALA A 123 -23.60 -2.69 7.48
N GLY A 124 -24.30 -1.55 7.53
CA GLY A 124 -25.73 -1.48 7.21
C GLY A 124 -26.06 -1.86 5.76
N ILE A 125 -25.19 -1.53 4.82
CA ILE A 125 -25.34 -1.96 3.41
C ILE A 125 -25.01 -3.45 3.28
N ALA A 126 -23.97 -3.93 3.96
CA ALA A 126 -23.56 -5.33 3.94
C ALA A 126 -24.69 -6.25 4.44
N THR A 127 -25.37 -5.89 5.53
CA THR A 127 -26.51 -6.68 6.04
C THR A 127 -27.69 -6.70 5.08
N GLN A 128 -27.96 -5.61 4.36
CA GLN A 128 -28.98 -5.58 3.31
C GLN A 128 -28.62 -6.46 2.10
N LEU A 129 -27.33 -6.66 1.83
CA LEU A 129 -26.83 -7.52 0.75
C LEU A 129 -26.62 -8.99 1.19
N GLY A 130 -26.96 -9.34 2.43
CA GLY A 130 -26.84 -10.71 2.95
C GLY A 130 -25.55 -11.02 3.72
N GLY A 131 -24.79 -10.00 4.14
CA GLY A 131 -23.72 -10.15 5.13
C GLY A 131 -24.31 -10.39 6.52
N ALA A 132 -23.97 -11.51 7.14
CA ALA A 132 -24.37 -11.85 8.50
C ALA A 132 -23.52 -11.12 9.55
#